data_AF-A0A970IM14-F1
#
_entry.id   AF-A0A970IM14-F1
#
_cell.length_a   1.000
_cell.length_b   1.000
_cell.length_c   1.000
_cell.angle_alpha   90.00
_cell.angle_beta   90.00
_cell.angle_gamma   90.00
#
_symmetry.space_group_name_H-M   'P 1'
#
loop_
_entity.id
_entity.type
_entity.pdbx_description
1 polymer ?
#
loop_
_entity_poly.entity_id
_entity_poly.type
_entity_poly.pdbx_seq_one_letter_code
_entity_poly.pdbx_strand_id
1 'polypeptide(L)'
;MGRNYLEVGQLTEMTFPMHNVRLIAVNDGVDSEKGEDDFTPFRNIMNEWYAKDMSRKMRSTMRTKSKQGYAIGRPPLGYMYDTVNPKRWIIDPEGAEVIRKIYSLRQDGTSINDIAKILKREKILIPSIYAQRKGFKNPTKRAVRGEYLWDTSMVRKILSNQSYVGDVVNFKTYSKSFKLKERLDNPKENWEIHENMHDPIIERSIWEDIQKSFGNTKYRKPKHIEKNMFQEHFDTFLCSIFGDLTCSSMQMVWVVFSLLTHSVFLPHPSLVSQG
;
A
#
# COMPACT_ATOMS: atom_id res chain seq x y z
N MET A 1 -27.03 -12.24 -6.75
CA MET A 1 -26.50 -12.84 -5.50
C MET A 1 -25.21 -12.19 -4.98
N GLY A 2 -24.94 -12.22 -3.66
CA GLY A 2 -23.78 -11.58 -3.02
C GLY A 2 -22.50 -12.43 -3.02
N ARG A 3 -21.32 -11.78 -2.90
CA ARG A 3 -20.00 -12.44 -2.95
C ARG A 3 -19.63 -13.27 -1.71
N ASN A 4 -20.52 -13.29 -0.71
CA ASN A 4 -20.33 -13.96 0.55
C ASN A 4 -21.57 -14.80 0.85
N TYR A 5 -21.52 -16.11 0.56
CA TYR A 5 -22.72 -16.96 0.66
C TYR A 5 -23.31 -16.97 2.07
N LEU A 6 -22.47 -16.91 3.11
CA LEU A 6 -22.89 -17.01 4.51
C LEU A 6 -23.72 -15.79 4.93
N GLU A 7 -23.23 -14.60 4.58
CA GLU A 7 -23.91 -13.34 4.85
C GLU A 7 -25.18 -13.20 4.01
N VAL A 8 -25.14 -13.66 2.75
CA VAL A 8 -26.33 -13.71 1.90
C VAL A 8 -27.37 -14.65 2.51
N GLY A 9 -26.99 -15.85 2.95
CA GLY A 9 -27.89 -16.80 3.61
C GLY A 9 -28.53 -16.21 4.87
N GLN A 10 -27.74 -15.60 5.76
CA GLN A 10 -28.25 -14.92 6.96
C GLN A 10 -29.26 -13.81 6.63
N LEU A 11 -28.96 -12.99 5.61
CA LEU A 11 -29.84 -11.92 5.19
C LEU A 11 -31.14 -12.45 4.59
N THR A 12 -31.07 -13.49 3.75
CA THR A 12 -32.23 -14.06 3.06
C THR A 12 -33.12 -14.89 3.95
N GLU A 13 -32.55 -15.69 4.87
CA GLU A 13 -33.30 -16.64 5.71
C GLU A 13 -33.78 -16.02 7.03
N MET A 14 -33.03 -15.07 7.61
CA MET A 14 -33.36 -14.50 8.91
C MET A 14 -33.76 -13.03 8.82
N THR A 15 -32.89 -12.17 8.28
CA THR A 15 -33.05 -10.71 8.40
C THR A 15 -34.21 -10.16 7.56
N PHE A 16 -34.33 -10.55 6.29
CA PHE A 16 -35.39 -10.03 5.42
C PHE A 16 -36.79 -10.50 5.83
N PRO A 17 -37.02 -11.77 6.20
CA PRO A 17 -38.31 -12.21 6.74
C PRO A 17 -38.68 -11.49 8.04
N MET A 18 -37.74 -11.31 8.98
CA MET A 18 -38.00 -10.56 10.23
C MET A 18 -38.41 -9.10 9.99
N HIS A 19 -37.92 -8.47 8.92
CA HIS A 19 -38.25 -7.09 8.56
C HIS A 19 -39.35 -6.96 7.51
N ASN A 20 -40.03 -8.06 7.15
CA ASN A 20 -41.07 -8.10 6.11
C ASN A 20 -40.62 -7.50 4.76
N VAL A 21 -39.36 -7.75 4.40
CA VAL A 21 -38.73 -7.27 3.15
C VAL A 21 -38.76 -8.40 2.12
N ARG A 22 -39.34 -8.13 0.93
CA ARG A 22 -39.33 -9.07 -0.19
C ARG A 22 -38.05 -8.95 -1.02
N LEU A 23 -37.35 -10.05 -1.22
CA LEU A 23 -36.19 -10.15 -2.10
C LEU A 23 -36.63 -10.67 -3.47
N ILE A 24 -36.35 -9.89 -4.52
CA ILE A 24 -36.57 -10.30 -5.92
C ILE A 24 -35.22 -10.27 -6.63
N ALA A 25 -34.67 -11.45 -6.94
CA ALA A 25 -33.44 -11.59 -7.71
C ALA A 25 -33.79 -11.98 -9.16
N VAL A 26 -34.01 -10.97 -10.01
CA VAL A 26 -34.49 -11.14 -11.40
C VAL A 26 -33.61 -12.09 -12.24
N ASN A 27 -32.29 -11.97 -12.13
CA ASN A 27 -31.36 -12.81 -12.88
C ASN A 27 -31.29 -14.25 -12.38
N ASP A 28 -31.65 -14.46 -11.11
CA ASP A 28 -31.50 -15.73 -10.43
C ASP A 28 -32.84 -16.48 -10.31
N GLY A 29 -33.95 -15.86 -10.72
CA GLY A 29 -35.31 -16.42 -10.64
C GLY A 29 -35.85 -16.59 -9.22
N VAL A 30 -35.19 -15.98 -8.22
CA VAL A 30 -35.55 -16.12 -6.80
C VAL A 30 -36.51 -15.01 -6.38
N ASP A 31 -37.63 -15.39 -5.78
CA ASP A 31 -38.66 -14.50 -5.23
C ASP A 31 -39.09 -15.03 -3.87
N SER A 32 -38.77 -14.29 -2.81
CA SER A 32 -39.01 -14.72 -1.42
C SER A 32 -40.50 -14.90 -1.07
N GLU A 33 -41.42 -14.40 -1.89
CA GLU A 33 -42.87 -14.55 -1.70
C GLU A 33 -43.44 -15.82 -2.34
N LYS A 34 -42.73 -16.43 -3.31
CA LYS A 34 -43.21 -17.61 -4.07
C LYS A 34 -42.79 -18.95 -3.47
N GLY A 35 -42.16 -18.94 -2.30
CA GLY A 35 -41.57 -20.11 -1.63
C GLY A 35 -40.04 -20.06 -1.63
N GLU A 36 -39.42 -20.69 -0.64
CA GLU A 36 -37.96 -20.82 -0.59
C GLU A 36 -37.48 -21.74 -1.74
N ASP A 37 -36.65 -21.22 -2.65
CA ASP A 37 -35.94 -22.06 -3.62
C ASP A 37 -34.80 -22.76 -2.87
N ASP A 38 -35.00 -24.02 -2.51
CA ASP A 38 -34.03 -24.91 -1.83
C ASP A 38 -32.65 -24.95 -2.50
N PHE A 39 -32.55 -24.55 -3.78
CA PHE A 39 -31.29 -24.50 -4.52
C PHE A 39 -30.53 -23.18 -4.36
N THR A 40 -31.11 -22.16 -3.73
CA THR A 40 -30.47 -20.84 -3.53
C THR A 40 -29.13 -20.93 -2.80
N PRO A 41 -29.00 -21.70 -1.69
CA PRO A 41 -27.71 -21.87 -1.01
C PRO A 41 -26.65 -22.52 -1.92
N PHE A 42 -27.04 -23.52 -2.73
CA PHE A 42 -26.13 -24.18 -3.67
C PHE A 42 -25.66 -23.23 -4.79
N ARG A 43 -26.56 -22.40 -5.35
CA ARG A 43 -26.18 -21.37 -6.34
C ARG A 43 -25.21 -20.36 -5.74
N ASN A 44 -25.43 -19.93 -4.49
CA ASN A 44 -24.52 -19.04 -3.78
C ASN A 44 -23.12 -19.66 -3.59
N ILE A 45 -23.04 -20.93 -3.20
CA ILE A 45 -21.77 -21.66 -3.07
C ILE A 45 -21.05 -21.76 -4.41
N MET A 46 -21.76 -22.12 -5.49
CA MET A 46 -21.19 -22.21 -6.83
C MET A 46 -20.66 -20.86 -7.32
N ASN A 47 -21.39 -19.77 -7.07
CA ASN A 47 -20.97 -18.41 -7.39
C ASN A 47 -19.70 -18.02 -6.62
N GLU A 48 -19.61 -18.34 -5.34
CA GLU A 48 -18.40 -18.09 -4.55
C GLU A 48 -17.22 -18.92 -5.05
N TRP A 49 -17.44 -20.21 -5.36
CA TRP A 49 -16.41 -21.08 -5.90
C TRP A 49 -15.86 -20.56 -7.23
N TYR A 50 -16.74 -20.12 -8.14
CA TYR A 50 -16.35 -19.51 -9.40
C TYR A 50 -15.51 -18.24 -9.18
N ALA A 51 -15.93 -17.35 -8.28
CA ALA A 51 -15.18 -16.15 -7.94
C ALA A 51 -13.79 -16.47 -7.36
N LYS A 52 -13.69 -17.50 -6.51
CA LYS A 52 -12.43 -17.98 -5.93
C LYS A 52 -11.50 -18.57 -7.00
N ASP A 53 -12.04 -19.38 -7.91
CA ASP A 53 -11.26 -20.00 -8.99
C ASP A 53 -10.72 -18.94 -9.97
N MET A 54 -11.57 -17.99 -10.39
CA MET A 54 -11.14 -16.87 -11.24
C MET A 54 -10.04 -16.04 -10.59
N SER A 55 -10.18 -15.72 -9.30
CA SER A 55 -9.14 -15.02 -8.55
C SER A 55 -7.83 -15.81 -8.53
N ARG A 56 -7.88 -17.13 -8.31
CA ARG A 56 -6.70 -18.01 -8.31
C ARG A 56 -6.02 -18.05 -9.68
N LYS A 57 -6.79 -18.22 -10.75
CA LYS A 57 -6.29 -18.19 -12.14
C LYS A 57 -5.63 -16.86 -12.46
N MET A 58 -6.28 -15.74 -12.13
CA MET A 58 -5.73 -14.41 -12.37
C MET A 58 -4.41 -14.18 -11.62
N ARG A 59 -4.30 -14.63 -10.36
CA ARG A 59 -3.05 -14.58 -9.59
C ARG A 59 -1.95 -15.43 -10.24
N SER A 60 -2.29 -16.63 -10.69
CA SER A 60 -1.36 -17.51 -11.41
C SER A 60 -0.85 -16.86 -12.70
N THR A 61 -1.75 -16.34 -13.54
CA THR A 61 -1.38 -15.60 -14.76
C THR A 61 -0.47 -14.42 -14.46
N MET A 62 -0.77 -13.68 -13.38
CA MET A 62 0.05 -12.54 -12.97
C MET A 62 1.44 -12.97 -12.55
N ARG A 63 1.56 -14.07 -11.80
CA ARG A 63 2.85 -14.63 -11.42
C ARG A 63 3.65 -15.14 -12.61
N THR A 64 3.00 -15.76 -13.59
CA THR A 64 3.64 -16.16 -14.84
C THR A 64 4.18 -14.96 -15.62
N LYS A 65 3.40 -13.88 -15.71
CA LYS A 65 3.86 -12.62 -16.34
C LYS A 65 5.07 -12.03 -15.61
N SER A 66 5.03 -12.01 -14.28
CA SER A 66 6.15 -11.53 -13.47
C SER A 66 7.41 -12.37 -13.71
N LYS A 67 7.31 -13.71 -13.66
CA LYS A 67 8.43 -14.62 -13.97
C LYS A 67 9.05 -14.40 -15.35
N GLN A 68 8.27 -13.90 -16.32
CA GLN A 68 8.74 -13.54 -17.65
C GLN A 68 9.39 -12.15 -17.72
N GLY A 69 9.50 -11.44 -16.58
CA GLY A 69 10.01 -10.08 -16.47
C GLY A 69 9.05 -9.00 -16.95
N TYR A 70 7.77 -9.33 -17.24
CA TYR A 70 6.82 -8.34 -17.70
C TYR A 70 6.37 -7.41 -16.58
N ALA A 71 6.29 -6.12 -16.88
CA ALA A 71 5.81 -5.13 -15.94
C ALA A 71 4.30 -5.26 -15.72
N ILE A 72 3.91 -5.42 -14.46
CA ILE A 72 2.51 -5.56 -14.09
C ILE A 72 1.94 -4.17 -13.82
N GLY A 73 1.15 -3.69 -14.79
CA GLY A 73 0.37 -2.47 -14.66
C GLY A 73 0.68 -1.45 -15.73
N ARG A 74 0.53 -0.19 -15.37
CA ARG A 74 0.63 0.93 -16.28
C ARG A 74 2.06 1.51 -16.27
N PRO A 75 2.60 1.95 -17.41
CA PRO A 75 3.85 2.69 -17.48
C PRO A 75 3.85 3.92 -16.54
N PRO A 76 4.93 4.16 -15.78
CA PRO A 76 5.12 5.41 -15.05
C PRO A 76 5.39 6.58 -16.01
N LEU A 77 5.35 7.81 -15.49
CA LEU A 77 5.66 9.02 -16.27
C LEU A 77 7.05 8.91 -16.90
N GLY A 78 7.20 9.23 -18.18
CA GLY A 78 8.47 9.08 -18.92
C GLY A 78 8.61 7.75 -19.64
N TYR A 79 7.64 6.84 -19.49
CA TYR A 79 7.51 5.63 -20.28
C TYR A 79 6.15 5.55 -20.96
N MET A 80 6.11 4.88 -22.11
CA MET A 80 4.89 4.50 -22.80
C MET A 80 4.91 3.02 -23.19
N TYR A 81 3.76 2.49 -23.58
CA TYR A 81 3.71 1.13 -24.14
C TYR A 81 4.46 1.10 -25.47
N ASP A 82 5.25 0.05 -25.66
CA ASP A 82 5.87 -0.20 -26.96
C ASP A 82 4.79 -0.47 -28.03
N THR A 83 5.02 0.06 -29.22
CA THR A 83 4.17 -0.10 -30.40
C THR A 83 4.23 -1.51 -30.97
N VAL A 84 5.39 -2.17 -30.84
CA VAL A 84 5.61 -3.54 -31.35
C VAL A 84 5.20 -4.57 -30.32
N ASN A 85 5.63 -4.41 -29.06
CA ASN A 85 5.28 -5.31 -27.98
C ASN A 85 4.67 -4.57 -26.78
N PRO A 86 3.34 -4.48 -26.65
CA PRO A 86 2.67 -3.69 -25.60
C PRO A 86 2.94 -4.21 -24.17
N LYS A 87 3.64 -5.33 -24.01
CA LYS A 87 4.08 -5.84 -22.69
C LYS A 87 5.36 -5.17 -22.19
N ARG A 88 6.06 -4.40 -23.04
CA ARG A 88 7.28 -3.68 -22.70
C ARG A 88 7.04 -2.17 -22.68
N TRP A 89 7.94 -1.48 -21.98
CA TRP A 89 7.93 -0.04 -21.87
C TRP A 89 9.06 0.54 -22.71
N ILE A 90 8.76 1.60 -23.46
CA ILE A 90 9.74 2.41 -24.19
C ILE A 90 9.75 3.81 -23.59
N ILE A 91 10.87 4.51 -23.75
CA ILE A 91 11.04 5.86 -23.25
C ILE A 91 10.10 6.81 -24.01
N ASP A 92 9.37 7.61 -23.26
CA ASP A 92 8.61 8.74 -23.77
C ASP A 92 9.44 10.02 -23.61
N PRO A 93 9.98 10.60 -24.70
CA PRO A 93 10.94 11.70 -24.61
C PRO A 93 10.45 12.87 -23.76
N GLU A 94 9.21 13.31 -23.98
CA GLU A 94 8.60 14.45 -23.28
C GLU A 94 8.48 14.18 -21.77
N GLY A 95 8.01 12.99 -21.39
CA GLY A 95 7.92 12.61 -19.99
C GLY A 95 9.29 12.37 -19.35
N ALA A 96 10.24 11.83 -20.11
CA ALA A 96 11.57 11.49 -19.65
C ALA A 96 12.40 12.74 -19.33
N GLU A 97 12.24 13.83 -20.09
CA GLU A 97 12.85 15.13 -19.78
C GLU A 97 12.42 15.65 -18.41
N VAL A 98 11.14 15.53 -18.07
CA VAL A 98 10.62 15.91 -16.75
C VAL A 98 11.26 15.07 -15.65
N ILE A 99 11.41 13.76 -15.86
CA ILE A 99 12.08 12.87 -14.90
C ILE A 99 13.55 13.27 -14.75
N ARG A 100 14.30 13.44 -15.85
CA ARG A 100 15.70 13.88 -15.82
C ARG A 100 15.87 15.19 -15.06
N LYS A 101 14.99 16.16 -15.29
CA LYS A 101 14.97 17.44 -14.57
C LYS A 101 14.73 17.28 -13.07
N ILE A 102 13.82 16.41 -12.66
CA ILE A 102 13.55 16.14 -11.23
C ILE A 102 14.78 15.54 -10.56
N TYR A 103 15.45 14.61 -11.23
CA TYR A 103 16.67 13.97 -10.73
C TYR A 103 17.85 14.95 -10.68
N SER A 104 18.03 15.80 -11.70
CA SER A 104 19.10 16.81 -11.70
C SER A 104 18.92 17.82 -10.57
N LEU A 105 17.72 18.39 -10.41
CA LEU A 105 17.43 19.32 -9.32
C LEU A 105 17.70 18.70 -7.94
N ARG A 106 17.47 17.39 -7.80
CA ARG A 106 17.74 16.67 -6.55
C ARG A 106 19.24 16.46 -6.32
N GLN A 107 20.02 16.18 -7.37
CA GLN A 107 21.48 16.10 -7.28
C GLN A 107 22.08 17.47 -6.91
N ASP A 108 21.51 18.56 -7.42
CA ASP A 108 21.90 19.94 -7.08
C ASP A 108 21.60 20.32 -5.61
N GLY A 109 21.00 19.41 -4.83
CA GLY A 109 20.69 19.62 -3.42
C GLY A 109 19.33 20.29 -3.16
N THR A 110 18.50 20.47 -4.19
CA THR A 110 17.17 21.10 -4.03
C THR A 110 16.25 20.21 -3.19
N SER A 111 15.52 20.83 -2.25
CA SER A 111 14.57 20.11 -1.40
C SER A 111 13.38 19.58 -2.21
N ILE A 112 12.78 18.45 -1.79
CA ILE A 112 11.62 17.85 -2.49
C ILE A 112 10.45 18.85 -2.58
N ASN A 113 10.27 19.66 -1.52
CA ASN A 113 9.23 20.69 -1.47
C ASN A 113 9.49 21.79 -2.50
N ASP A 114 10.74 22.21 -2.67
CA ASP A 114 11.08 23.28 -3.60
C ASP A 114 11.05 22.78 -5.05
N ILE A 115 11.43 21.52 -5.29
CA ILE A 115 11.21 20.86 -6.59
C ILE A 115 9.72 20.92 -6.96
N ALA A 116 8.81 20.56 -6.04
CA ALA A 116 7.37 20.65 -6.32
C ALA A 116 6.91 22.08 -6.65
N LYS A 117 7.45 23.10 -5.96
CA LYS A 117 7.15 24.52 -6.27
C LYS A 117 7.70 24.95 -7.63
N ILE A 118 8.90 24.52 -8.00
CA ILE A 118 9.53 24.81 -9.30
C ILE A 118 8.67 24.24 -10.43
N LEU A 119 8.33 22.94 -10.35
CA LEU A 119 7.50 22.27 -11.35
C LEU A 119 6.11 22.93 -11.49
N LYS A 120 5.53 23.37 -10.37
CA LYS A 120 4.28 24.13 -10.35
C LYS A 120 4.41 25.49 -11.03
N ARG A 121 5.49 26.23 -10.77
CA ARG A 121 5.76 27.55 -11.37
C ARG A 121 5.94 27.47 -12.88
N GLU A 122 6.62 26.42 -13.33
CA GLU A 122 6.88 26.14 -14.75
C GLU A 122 5.67 25.54 -15.48
N LYS A 123 4.55 25.33 -14.79
CA LYS A 123 3.32 24.72 -15.35
C LYS A 123 3.61 23.36 -16.01
N ILE A 124 4.39 22.51 -15.35
CA ILE A 124 4.61 21.13 -15.78
C ILE A 124 3.44 20.28 -15.31
N LEU A 125 2.87 19.47 -16.21
CA LEU A 125 1.72 18.62 -15.92
C LEU A 125 2.05 17.57 -14.85
N ILE A 126 1.10 17.34 -13.93
CA ILE A 126 1.20 16.23 -12.97
C ILE A 126 1.14 14.88 -13.73
N PRO A 127 1.86 13.83 -13.27
CA PRO A 127 1.84 12.49 -13.87
C PRO A 127 0.45 11.96 -14.23
N SER A 128 -0.56 12.17 -13.37
CA SER A 128 -1.94 11.70 -13.58
C SER A 128 -2.72 12.45 -14.66
N ILE A 129 -2.35 13.70 -14.96
CA ILE A 129 -2.98 14.50 -16.03
C ILE A 129 -2.26 14.25 -17.35
N TYR A 130 -0.92 14.26 -17.31
CA TYR A 130 -0.08 13.87 -18.45
C TYR A 130 -0.51 12.51 -19.02
N ALA A 131 -0.67 11.57 -18.11
CA ALA A 131 -1.29 10.28 -18.31
C ALA A 131 -2.61 10.28 -19.09
N GLN A 132 -3.56 11.13 -18.71
CA GLN A 132 -4.88 11.20 -19.33
C GLN A 132 -4.79 11.78 -20.73
N ARG A 133 -3.96 12.81 -20.92
CA ARG A 133 -3.71 13.44 -22.23
C ARG A 133 -3.09 12.45 -23.22
N LYS A 134 -2.23 11.54 -22.76
CA LYS A 134 -1.69 10.43 -23.58
C LYS A 134 -2.66 9.26 -23.77
N GLY A 135 -3.92 9.38 -23.37
CA GLY A 135 -4.97 8.37 -23.61
C GLY A 135 -5.02 7.21 -22.62
N PHE A 136 -4.23 7.24 -21.54
CA PHE A 136 -4.30 6.17 -20.54
C PHE A 136 -5.51 6.33 -19.63
N LYS A 137 -6.29 5.25 -19.50
CA LYS A 137 -7.45 5.21 -18.60
C LYS A 137 -7.01 5.15 -17.14
N ASN A 138 -7.53 6.06 -16.32
CA ASN A 138 -7.31 6.00 -14.88
C ASN A 138 -8.23 4.93 -14.26
N PRO A 139 -7.69 4.02 -13.43
CA PRO A 139 -8.49 2.98 -12.78
C PRO A 139 -9.42 3.53 -11.70
N THR A 140 -9.22 4.77 -11.24
CA THR A 140 -10.06 5.43 -10.24
C THR A 140 -10.51 6.80 -10.75
N LYS A 141 -11.83 7.04 -10.73
CA LYS A 141 -12.41 8.37 -10.92
C LYS A 141 -12.10 9.20 -9.66
N ARG A 142 -10.99 9.92 -9.66
CA ARG A 142 -10.67 10.90 -8.61
C ARG A 142 -11.03 12.28 -9.10
N ALA A 143 -11.49 13.15 -8.20
CA ALA A 143 -11.66 14.57 -8.50
C ALA A 143 -10.36 15.11 -9.11
N VAL A 144 -10.49 15.83 -10.22
CA VAL A 144 -9.36 16.39 -10.95
C VAL A 144 -8.71 17.43 -10.04
N ARG A 145 -7.54 17.11 -9.46
CA ARG A 145 -6.67 18.13 -8.88
C ARG A 145 -6.24 19.08 -10.00
N GLY A 146 -6.00 20.35 -9.69
CA GLY A 146 -5.47 21.31 -10.65
C GLY A 146 -4.25 20.76 -11.40
N GLU A 147 -4.16 21.06 -12.70
CA GLU A 147 -3.30 20.34 -13.66
C GLU A 147 -1.80 20.38 -13.35
N TYR A 148 -1.38 21.39 -12.58
CA TYR A 148 0.01 21.72 -12.24
C TYR A 148 0.30 21.66 -10.74
N LEU A 149 -0.64 21.14 -9.93
CA LEU A 149 -0.49 21.01 -8.47
C LEU A 149 0.41 19.84 -8.07
N TRP A 150 1.72 20.01 -8.26
CA TRP A 150 2.74 19.10 -7.75
C TRP A 150 2.74 19.06 -6.22
N ASP A 151 2.69 17.85 -5.69
CA ASP A 151 2.79 17.56 -4.26
C ASP A 151 4.14 16.91 -3.95
N THR A 152 4.70 17.19 -2.77
CA THR A 152 5.93 16.59 -2.25
C THR A 152 5.86 15.07 -2.29
N SER A 153 4.69 14.49 -2.01
CA SER A 153 4.49 13.04 -2.08
C SER A 153 4.69 12.47 -3.49
N MET A 154 4.32 13.22 -4.53
CA MET A 154 4.46 12.82 -5.93
C MET A 154 5.93 12.83 -6.35
N VAL A 155 6.65 13.91 -6.01
CA VAL A 155 8.08 14.03 -6.28
C VAL A 155 8.86 12.93 -5.56
N ARG A 156 8.55 12.68 -4.27
CA ARG A 156 9.16 11.58 -3.52
C ARG A 156 8.94 10.22 -4.18
N LYS A 157 7.70 9.93 -4.62
CA LYS A 157 7.37 8.67 -5.32
C LYS A 157 8.14 8.51 -6.62
N ILE A 158 8.39 9.60 -7.35
CA ILE A 158 9.22 9.56 -8.56
C ILE A 158 10.66 9.25 -8.19
N LEU A 159 11.25 10.00 -7.27
CA LEU A 159 12.65 9.83 -6.87
C LEU A 159 12.93 8.43 -6.27
N SER A 160 11.97 7.83 -5.57
CA SER A 160 12.11 6.48 -5.00
C SER A 160 11.71 5.35 -5.95
N ASN A 161 11.33 5.64 -7.19
CA ASN A 161 10.89 4.62 -8.13
C ASN A 161 12.08 4.00 -8.85
N GLN A 162 12.36 2.73 -8.53
CA GLN A 162 13.42 1.94 -9.16
C GLN A 162 13.22 1.74 -10.68
N SER A 163 11.98 1.85 -11.18
CA SER A 163 11.71 1.65 -12.61
C SER A 163 12.36 2.64 -13.55
N TYR A 164 12.85 3.78 -13.07
CA TYR A 164 13.61 4.74 -13.91
C TYR A 164 15.03 4.28 -14.24
N VAL A 165 15.51 3.23 -13.56
CA VAL A 165 16.83 2.61 -13.75
C VAL A 165 16.75 1.38 -14.69
N GLY A 166 15.57 1.10 -15.26
CA GLY A 166 15.35 -0.06 -16.13
C GLY A 166 14.83 -1.31 -15.43
N ASP A 167 14.51 -1.21 -14.13
CA ASP A 167 14.05 -2.37 -13.35
C ASP A 167 12.52 -2.49 -13.32
N VAL A 168 12.02 -3.71 -13.43
CA VAL A 168 10.61 -4.03 -13.25
C VAL A 168 10.39 -4.56 -11.84
N VAL A 169 9.57 -3.85 -11.07
CA VAL A 169 9.24 -4.23 -9.68
C VAL A 169 7.79 -4.61 -9.58
N ASN A 170 7.54 -5.90 -9.35
CA ASN A 170 6.22 -6.50 -9.24
C ASN A 170 5.89 -6.85 -7.78
N PHE A 171 4.60 -7.05 -7.52
CA PHE A 171 4.08 -7.50 -6.20
C PHE A 171 4.43 -6.62 -4.99
N LYS A 172 4.56 -5.29 -5.17
CA LYS A 172 4.65 -4.32 -4.06
C LYS A 172 3.46 -4.36 -3.10
N THR A 173 2.31 -4.81 -3.59
CA THR A 173 1.08 -4.98 -2.82
C THR A 173 0.44 -6.31 -3.13
N TYR A 174 -0.31 -6.85 -2.19
CA TYR A 174 -1.05 -8.10 -2.33
C TYR A 174 -2.46 -7.98 -1.75
N SER A 175 -3.30 -8.97 -2.00
CA SER A 175 -4.62 -9.10 -1.37
C SER A 175 -4.65 -10.43 -0.62
N LYS A 176 -4.93 -10.37 0.69
CA LYS A 176 -4.92 -11.54 1.58
C LYS A 176 -6.01 -12.55 1.19
N SER A 177 -7.18 -12.07 0.79
CA SER A 177 -8.32 -12.90 0.39
C SER A 177 -9.01 -12.29 -0.81
N PHE A 178 -9.56 -13.14 -1.70
CA PHE A 178 -10.33 -12.66 -2.86
C PHE A 178 -11.61 -11.88 -2.45
N LYS A 179 -12.08 -12.09 -1.22
CA LYS A 179 -13.22 -11.36 -0.63
C LYS A 179 -12.84 -9.94 -0.19
N LEU A 180 -11.57 -9.72 0.18
CA LEU A 180 -11.09 -8.41 0.62
C LEU A 180 -10.79 -7.53 -0.59
N LYS A 181 -11.46 -6.36 -0.63
CA LYS A 181 -11.25 -5.36 -1.68
C LYS A 181 -9.98 -4.54 -1.45
N GLU A 182 -9.49 -4.49 -0.22
CA GLU A 182 -8.29 -3.76 0.14
C GLU A 182 -7.02 -4.45 -0.39
N ARG A 183 -6.03 -3.63 -0.73
CA ARG A 183 -4.67 -4.07 -1.06
C ARG A 183 -3.74 -3.71 0.08
N LEU A 184 -2.99 -4.69 0.55
CA LEU A 184 -2.00 -4.55 1.61
C LEU A 184 -0.62 -4.39 1.00
N ASP A 185 0.23 -3.60 1.65
CA ASP A 185 1.62 -3.45 1.27
C ASP A 185 2.40 -4.74 1.59
N ASN A 186 3.29 -5.12 0.68
CA ASN A 186 4.15 -6.28 0.82
C ASN A 186 5.52 -5.81 1.36
N PRO A 187 6.15 -6.49 2.33
CA PRO A 187 7.53 -6.20 2.72
C PRO A 187 8.48 -6.36 1.51
N LYS A 188 9.63 -5.66 1.55
CA LYS A 188 10.52 -5.50 0.40
C LYS A 188 11.13 -6.83 -0.07
N GLU A 189 11.32 -7.77 0.85
CA GLU A 189 11.88 -9.11 0.61
C GLU A 189 10.97 -9.95 -0.29
N ASN A 190 9.67 -9.65 -0.31
CA ASN A 190 8.69 -10.34 -1.13
C ASN A 190 8.41 -9.62 -2.47
N TRP A 191 9.13 -8.54 -2.77
CA TRP A 191 9.01 -7.88 -4.07
C TRP A 191 9.74 -8.71 -5.11
N GLU A 192 9.10 -8.95 -6.25
CA GLU A 192 9.76 -9.60 -7.39
C GLU A 192 10.39 -8.49 -8.25
N ILE A 193 11.71 -8.40 -8.21
CA ILE A 193 12.50 -7.39 -8.92
C ILE A 193 13.21 -8.08 -10.09
N HIS A 194 12.98 -7.58 -11.30
CA HIS A 194 13.67 -7.99 -12.51
C HIS A 194 14.50 -6.83 -13.02
N GLU A 195 15.82 -7.01 -13.03
CA GLU A 195 16.76 -5.94 -13.39
C GLU A 195 16.88 -5.75 -14.90
N ASN A 196 17.09 -4.50 -15.33
CA ASN A 196 17.42 -4.13 -16.72
C ASN A 196 16.47 -4.71 -17.79
N MET A 197 15.15 -4.66 -17.54
CA MET A 197 14.12 -5.17 -18.44
C MET A 197 13.70 -4.17 -19.53
N HIS A 198 13.98 -2.88 -19.33
CA HIS A 198 13.69 -1.79 -20.27
C HIS A 198 14.72 -0.68 -20.16
N ASP A 199 14.74 0.24 -21.14
CA ASP A 199 15.77 1.28 -21.21
C ASP A 199 15.72 2.24 -20.01
N PRO A 200 16.85 2.48 -19.33
CA PRO A 200 16.91 3.40 -18.20
C PRO A 200 16.76 4.86 -18.66
N ILE A 201 15.98 5.65 -17.93
CA ILE A 201 15.92 7.11 -18.10
C ILE A 201 17.07 7.78 -17.34
N ILE A 202 17.43 7.20 -16.19
CA ILE A 202 18.44 7.69 -15.25
C ILE A 202 19.47 6.58 -15.00
N GLU A 203 20.73 6.95 -14.81
CA GLU A 203 21.79 6.02 -14.43
C GLU A 203 21.55 5.43 -13.03
N ARG A 204 21.96 4.15 -12.84
CA ARG A 204 21.81 3.45 -11.57
C ARG A 204 22.53 4.15 -10.41
N SER A 205 23.75 4.63 -10.66
CA SER A 205 24.59 5.35 -9.69
C SER A 205 23.85 6.56 -9.08
N ILE A 206 23.31 7.42 -9.94
CA ILE A 206 22.51 8.59 -9.57
C ILE A 206 21.33 8.21 -8.67
N TRP A 207 20.61 7.16 -9.05
CA TRP A 207 19.42 6.73 -8.31
C TRP A 207 19.78 6.23 -6.91
N GLU A 208 20.84 5.42 -6.80
CA GLU A 208 21.33 4.88 -5.53
C GLU A 208 21.81 5.97 -4.59
N ASP A 209 22.52 6.98 -5.09
CA ASP A 209 22.99 8.11 -4.28
C ASP A 209 21.82 8.93 -3.73
N ILE A 210 20.78 9.13 -4.55
CA ILE A 210 19.55 9.76 -4.08
C ILE A 210 18.85 8.88 -3.04
N GLN A 211 18.81 7.54 -3.19
CA GLN A 211 18.22 6.67 -2.17
C GLN A 211 18.97 6.74 -0.84
N LYS A 212 20.30 6.77 -0.86
CA LYS A 212 21.13 6.97 0.35
C LYS A 212 20.77 8.27 1.06
N SER A 213 20.51 9.34 0.32
CA SER A 213 20.09 10.63 0.88
C SER A 213 18.77 10.56 1.67
N PHE A 214 17.86 9.64 1.32
CA PHE A 214 16.62 9.46 2.07
C PHE A 214 16.82 8.73 3.40
N GLY A 215 17.73 7.75 3.46
CA GLY A 215 18.06 7.01 4.69
C GLY A 215 18.67 7.90 5.78
N ASN A 216 19.42 8.93 5.40
CA ASN A 216 20.07 9.86 6.32
C ASN A 216 19.15 10.97 6.84
N THR A 217 17.88 11.01 6.40
CA THR A 217 16.92 12.02 6.87
C THR A 217 16.50 11.68 8.30
N LYS A 218 17.12 12.33 9.29
CA LYS A 218 16.79 12.18 10.71
C LYS A 218 15.28 12.35 10.94
N TYR A 219 14.68 11.43 11.70
CA TYR A 219 13.31 11.57 12.19
C TYR A 219 13.17 12.93 12.87
N ARG A 220 12.35 13.81 12.29
CA ARG A 220 12.03 15.09 12.90
C ARG A 220 10.87 14.84 13.86
N LYS A 221 11.12 14.97 15.16
CA LYS A 221 10.06 14.89 16.18
C LYS A 221 8.90 15.80 15.75
N PRO A 222 7.63 15.33 15.79
CA PRO A 222 6.49 16.14 15.44
C PRO A 222 6.47 17.40 16.33
N LYS A 223 6.16 18.56 15.74
CA LYS A 223 6.17 19.85 16.45
C LYS A 223 5.13 19.95 17.57
N HIS A 224 4.12 19.09 17.54
CA HIS A 224 3.10 18.97 18.57
C HIS A 224 2.94 17.49 18.90
N ILE A 225 3.50 17.08 20.02
CA ILE A 225 3.14 15.81 20.65
C ILE A 225 1.96 16.19 21.54
N GLU A 226 0.73 15.79 21.18
CA GLU A 226 -0.30 15.72 22.21
C GLU A 226 0.24 14.78 23.29
N LYS A 227 0.43 15.31 24.50
CA LYS A 227 0.85 14.50 25.63
C LYS A 227 -0.20 13.41 25.78
N ASN A 228 0.21 12.14 25.65
CA ASN A 228 -0.67 11.02 25.95
C ASN A 228 -1.15 11.18 27.40
N MET A 229 -2.47 11.18 27.63
CA MET A 229 -3.06 11.27 28.98
C MET A 229 -2.50 10.20 29.96
N PHE A 230 -1.98 9.09 29.43
CA PHE A 230 -1.35 8.03 30.21
C PHE A 230 0.02 8.40 30.79
N GLN A 231 0.73 9.38 30.21
CA GLN A 231 2.01 9.86 30.73
C GLN A 231 1.81 10.70 31.99
N GLU A 232 0.78 11.55 32.00
CA GLU A 232 0.47 12.43 33.14
C GLU A 232 0.05 11.61 34.37
N HIS A 233 -0.67 10.50 34.17
CA HIS A 233 -1.08 9.63 35.27
C HIS A 233 0.09 8.90 35.93
N PHE A 234 1.11 8.51 35.16
CA PHE A 234 2.31 7.84 35.70
C PHE A 234 3.22 8.80 36.47
N ASP A 235 3.41 10.03 35.97
CA ASP A 235 4.20 11.05 36.65
C ASP A 235 3.54 11.46 37.97
N THR A 236 2.21 11.53 38.01
CA THR A 236 1.45 11.82 39.24
C THR A 236 1.49 10.65 40.24
N PHE A 237 1.45 9.40 39.77
CA PHE A 237 1.54 8.21 40.63
C PHE A 237 2.93 8.06 41.26
N LEU A 238 4.00 8.32 40.50
CA LEU A 238 5.36 8.26 41.01
C LEU A 238 5.64 9.39 42.02
N CYS A 239 5.08 10.58 41.79
CA CYS A 239 5.19 11.69 42.74
C CYS A 239 4.42 11.42 44.05
N SER A 240 3.28 10.74 43.98
CA SER A 240 2.49 10.34 45.15
C SER A 240 3.14 9.24 45.99
N ILE A 241 3.92 8.34 45.40
CA ILE A 241 4.57 7.24 46.12
C ILE A 241 5.93 7.67 46.70
N PHE A 242 6.65 8.58 46.03
CA PHE A 242 8.04 8.89 46.38
C PHE A 242 8.30 10.32 46.89
N GLY A 243 7.29 11.19 47.00
CA GLY A 243 7.34 12.47 47.71
C GLY A 243 8.60 13.33 47.48
N ASP A 244 8.53 14.30 46.56
CA ASP A 244 9.48 15.41 46.32
C ASP A 244 10.97 15.15 46.58
N LEU A 245 11.46 13.95 46.24
CA LEU A 245 12.89 13.70 46.13
C LEU A 245 13.38 14.24 44.78
N THR A 246 14.10 15.34 44.88
CA THR A 246 14.63 16.12 43.76
C THR A 246 15.36 15.25 42.72
N CYS A 247 15.20 15.67 41.47
CA CYS A 247 15.49 15.03 40.18
C CYS A 247 16.93 14.50 39.94
N SER A 248 17.80 14.43 40.95
CA SER A 248 19.19 13.99 40.79
C SER A 248 19.45 12.51 41.14
N SER A 249 18.49 11.79 41.75
CA SER A 249 18.67 10.36 42.11
C SER A 249 17.90 9.37 41.21
N MET A 250 17.03 9.87 40.31
CA MET A 250 16.17 9.03 39.45
C MET A 250 16.89 8.31 38.30
N GLN A 251 18.18 8.57 38.07
CA GLN A 251 18.96 7.85 37.05
C GLN A 251 19.34 6.43 37.49
N MET A 252 19.41 6.17 38.81
CA MET A 252 19.70 4.83 39.35
C MET A 252 18.44 3.95 39.45
N VAL A 253 17.28 4.54 39.73
CA VAL A 253 16.02 3.79 39.89
C VAL A 253 15.55 3.19 38.56
N TRP A 254 15.76 3.89 37.43
CA TRP A 254 15.41 3.36 36.11
C TRP A 254 16.27 2.17 35.69
N VAL A 255 17.56 2.14 36.08
CA VAL A 255 18.45 1.00 35.80
C VAL A 255 18.03 -0.22 36.63
N VAL A 256 17.68 -0.03 37.91
CA VAL A 256 17.24 -1.12 38.78
C VAL A 256 15.86 -1.66 38.37
N PHE A 257 14.93 -0.81 37.94
CA PHE A 257 13.61 -1.24 37.46
C PHE A 257 13.69 -1.94 36.10
N SER A 258 14.62 -1.54 35.22
CA SER A 258 14.86 -2.22 33.94
C SER A 258 15.54 -3.59 34.11
N LEU A 259 16.35 -3.77 35.17
CA LEU A 259 16.96 -5.06 35.51
C LEU A 259 15.97 -6.02 36.17
N LEU A 260 15.07 -5.53 37.03
CA LEU A 260 14.04 -6.36 37.69
C LEU A 260 12.92 -6.80 36.74
N THR A 261 12.64 -6.04 35.68
CA THR A 261 11.64 -6.42 34.68
C THR A 261 12.15 -7.44 33.65
N HIS A 262 13.47 -7.59 33.50
CA HIS A 262 14.06 -8.66 32.68
C HIS A 262 14.17 -10.02 33.40
N SER A 263 14.01 -10.09 34.72
CA SER A 263 14.08 -11.36 35.47
C SER A 263 12.73 -12.04 35.70
N VAL A 264 11.60 -11.44 35.29
CA VAL A 264 10.23 -11.99 35.54
C VAL A 264 9.59 -12.59 34.28
N PHE A 265 10.23 -12.49 33.11
CA PHE A 265 9.75 -13.12 31.86
C PHE A 265 10.83 -14.02 31.24
N LEU A 266 11.23 -15.07 31.95
CA LEU A 266 11.76 -16.29 31.33
C LEU A 266 10.78 -17.43 31.59
N PRO A 267 10.28 -18.13 30.56
CA PRO A 267 9.43 -19.29 30.76
C PRO A 267 10.26 -20.45 31.33
N HIS A 268 9.83 -20.99 32.47
CA HIS A 268 10.33 -22.26 33.00
C HIS A 268 10.05 -23.41 32.00
N PRO A 269 10.99 -24.35 31.79
CA PRO A 269 10.74 -25.54 30.98
C PRO A 269 9.84 -26.52 31.74
N SER A 270 8.66 -26.81 31.19
CA SER A 270 7.79 -27.89 31.66
C SER A 270 8.41 -29.25 31.34
N LEU A 271 8.66 -30.03 32.39
CA LEU A 271 8.91 -31.47 32.35
C LEU A 271 7.75 -32.18 31.65
N VAL A 272 8.03 -32.85 30.53
CA VAL A 272 7.17 -33.91 29.99
C VAL A 272 7.86 -35.23 30.27
N SER A 273 7.25 -35.98 31.18
CA SER A 273 7.44 -37.41 31.40
C SER A 273 6.71 -38.19 30.30
N GLN A 274 7.42 -39.03 29.56
CA GLN A 274 6.96 -40.32 29.00
C GLN A 274 8.21 -41.22 28.98
N GLY A 275 8.19 -42.48 29.42
CA GLY A 275 7.13 -43.45 29.14
C GLY A 275 7.43 -44.07 27.80
#